data_AF-A0A3D4UT29-F1
#
_entry.id   AF-A0A3D4UT29-F1
#
_cell.length_a   1.000
_cell.length_b   1.000
_cell.length_c   1.000
_cell.angle_alpha   90.00
_cell.angle_beta   90.00
_cell.angle_gamma   90.00
#
_symmetry.space_group_name_H-M   'P 1'
#
loop_
_entity.id
_entity.type
_entity.pdbx_description
1 polymer ?
#
loop_
_entity_poly.entity_id
_entity_poly.type
_entity_poly.pdbx_seq_one_letter_code
_entity_poly.pdbx_strand_id
1 'polypeptide(L)'
;MKKILASTLVLSFILTLTLNPTSGISWNATGHRVIAAIAWDHLTPTAKENIMTILKQAPEDSDLMDFYDAESEHADKYYFMNASFWPDVVRDRDEQARYDKYHKG
;
A
#
# COMPACT_ATOMS: atom_id res chain seq x y z
N MET A 1 41.58 -0.73 -30.62
CA MET A 1 40.16 -0.38 -30.80
C MET A 1 39.22 -1.54 -30.49
N LYS A 2 39.25 -2.67 -31.23
CA LYS A 2 38.32 -3.82 -31.02
C LYS A 2 38.34 -4.41 -29.60
N LYS A 3 39.52 -4.55 -28.98
CA LYS A 3 39.66 -5.05 -27.60
C LYS A 3 39.07 -4.09 -26.55
N ILE A 4 39.30 -2.79 -26.71
CA ILE A 4 38.75 -1.75 -25.84
C ILE A 4 37.22 -1.76 -25.96
N LEU A 5 36.69 -1.83 -27.18
CA LEU A 5 35.25 -1.90 -27.44
C LEU A 5 34.60 -3.14 -26.80
N ALA A 6 35.25 -4.30 -26.91
CA ALA A 6 34.78 -5.53 -26.26
C ALA A 6 34.81 -5.42 -24.73
N SER A 7 35.88 -4.87 -24.14
CA SER A 7 35.97 -4.65 -22.69
C SER A 7 34.92 -3.66 -22.19
N THR A 8 34.64 -2.58 -22.92
CA THR A 8 33.59 -1.62 -22.56
C THR A 8 32.19 -2.25 -22.63
N LEU A 9 31.92 -3.09 -23.63
CA LEU A 9 30.64 -3.81 -23.73
C LEU A 9 30.46 -4.82 -22.59
N VAL A 10 31.50 -5.59 -22.26
CA VAL A 10 31.48 -6.53 -21.14
C VAL A 10 31.27 -5.79 -19.82
N LEU A 11 31.99 -4.68 -19.60
CA LEU A 11 31.83 -3.88 -18.38
C LEU A 11 30.43 -3.27 -18.28
N SER A 12 29.88 -2.77 -19.40
CA SER A 12 28.53 -2.21 -19.45
C SER A 12 27.47 -3.28 -19.16
N PHE A 13 27.65 -4.50 -19.69
CA PHE A 13 26.75 -5.63 -19.46
C PHE A 13 26.80 -6.12 -18.00
N ILE A 14 27.99 -6.18 -17.40
CA ILE A 14 28.13 -6.52 -15.97
C ILE A 14 27.47 -5.44 -15.10
N LEU A 15 27.67 -4.16 -15.45
CA LEU A 15 27.08 -3.05 -14.71
C LEU A 15 25.54 -3.09 -14.74
N THR A 16 24.93 -3.38 -15.90
CA THR A 16 23.46 -3.49 -16.01
C THR A 16 22.91 -4.70 -15.25
N LEU A 17 23.64 -5.81 -15.17
CA LEU A 17 23.25 -6.97 -14.35
C LEU A 17 23.24 -6.64 -12.85
N THR A 18 24.24 -5.91 -12.36
CA THR A 18 24.40 -5.58 -10.93
C THR A 18 23.52 -4.45 -10.43
N LEU A 19 22.99 -3.61 -11.33
CA LEU A 19 22.15 -2.46 -10.99
C LEU A 19 20.65 -2.75 -11.10
N ASN A 20 20.24 -4.02 -11.23
CA ASN A 20 18.81 -4.34 -11.20
C ASN A 20 18.26 -3.98 -9.81
N PRO A 21 17.29 -3.05 -9.72
CA PRO A 21 16.63 -2.79 -8.45
C PRO A 21 15.97 -4.09 -8.01
N THR A 22 16.41 -4.64 -6.89
CA THR A 22 15.69 -5.77 -6.30
C THR A 22 14.30 -5.28 -5.98
N SER A 23 13.28 -5.89 -6.59
CA SER A 23 11.90 -5.69 -6.19
C SER A 23 11.83 -5.88 -4.69
N GLY A 24 11.60 -4.78 -3.95
CA GLY A 24 11.52 -4.83 -2.51
C GLY A 24 10.41 -5.81 -2.11
N ILE A 25 10.63 -6.59 -1.06
CA ILE A 25 9.57 -7.43 -0.49
C ILE A 25 8.55 -6.47 0.12
N SER A 26 7.50 -6.15 -0.62
CA SER A 26 6.37 -5.38 -0.10
C SER A 26 5.40 -6.32 0.62
N TRP A 27 4.69 -5.77 1.59
CA TRP A 27 3.58 -6.47 2.20
C TRP A 27 2.42 -6.55 1.21
N ASN A 28 1.72 -7.68 1.21
CA ASN A 28 0.42 -7.79 0.58
C ASN A 28 -0.68 -7.41 1.60
N ALA A 29 -1.94 -7.44 1.18
CA ALA A 29 -3.06 -7.09 2.06
C ALA A 29 -3.08 -7.87 3.39
N THR A 30 -2.60 -9.12 3.42
CA THR A 30 -2.48 -9.89 4.67
C THR A 30 -1.42 -9.27 5.60
N GLY A 31 -0.25 -8.96 5.08
CA GLY A 31 0.82 -8.31 5.85
C GLY A 31 0.40 -6.97 6.45
N HIS A 32 -0.25 -6.13 5.63
CA HIS A 32 -0.82 -4.85 6.07
C HIS A 32 -1.80 -5.02 7.24
N ARG A 33 -2.76 -5.94 7.10
CA ARG A 33 -3.75 -6.23 8.15
C ARG A 33 -3.13 -6.75 9.44
N VAL A 34 -2.10 -7.58 9.36
CA VAL A 34 -1.39 -8.10 10.56
C VAL A 34 -0.76 -6.95 11.35
N ILE A 35 -0.05 -6.05 10.66
CA ILE A 35 0.56 -4.87 11.30
C ILE A 35 -0.52 -3.96 11.90
N ALA A 36 -1.61 -3.72 11.17
CA ALA A 36 -2.73 -2.90 11.65
C ALA A 36 -3.43 -3.52 12.86
N ALA A 37 -3.60 -4.84 12.91
CA ALA A 37 -4.18 -5.53 14.05
C ALA A 37 -3.31 -5.35 15.31
N ILE A 38 -2.00 -5.52 15.18
CA ILE A 38 -1.04 -5.29 16.29
C ILE A 38 -1.12 -3.83 16.76
N ALA A 39 -1.11 -2.88 15.82
CA ALA A 39 -1.23 -1.47 16.15
C ALA A 39 -2.53 -1.17 16.91
N TRP A 40 -3.67 -1.67 16.42
CA TRP A 40 -4.98 -1.48 17.05
C TRP A 40 -5.01 -1.93 18.51
N ASP A 41 -4.39 -3.06 18.80
CA ASP A 41 -4.35 -3.62 20.15
C ASP A 41 -3.51 -2.77 21.12
N HIS A 42 -2.62 -1.91 20.60
CA HIS A 42 -1.77 -0.99 21.37
C HIS A 42 -2.25 0.48 21.34
N LEU A 43 -3.27 0.82 20.55
CA LEU A 43 -3.83 2.17 20.51
C LEU A 43 -4.59 2.52 21.80
N THR A 44 -4.46 3.77 22.24
CA THR A 44 -5.30 4.34 23.30
C THR A 44 -6.75 4.48 22.82
N PRO A 45 -7.75 4.53 23.73
CA PRO A 45 -9.15 4.77 23.36
C PRO A 45 -9.33 6.04 22.53
N THR A 46 -8.69 7.14 22.92
CA THR A 46 -8.73 8.42 22.17
C THR A 46 -8.14 8.29 20.76
N ALA A 47 -7.07 7.52 20.59
CA ALA A 47 -6.50 7.32 19.26
C ALA A 47 -7.46 6.51 18.36
N LYS A 48 -8.12 5.47 18.91
CA LYS A 48 -9.14 4.71 18.18
C LYS A 48 -10.29 5.60 17.73
N GLU A 49 -10.82 6.43 18.63
CA GLU A 49 -11.91 7.38 18.31
C GLU A 49 -11.51 8.37 17.21
N ASN A 50 -10.32 8.97 17.31
CA ASN A 50 -9.82 9.92 16.31
C ASN A 50 -9.66 9.25 14.93
N ILE A 51 -9.10 8.03 14.89
CA ILE A 51 -8.95 7.27 13.65
C ILE A 51 -10.32 6.98 13.04
N MET A 52 -11.28 6.51 13.83
CA MET A 52 -12.62 6.21 13.33
C MET A 52 -13.37 7.46 12.86
N THR A 53 -13.15 8.61 13.51
CA THR A 53 -13.69 9.90 13.07
C THR A 53 -13.18 10.28 11.69
N ILE A 54 -11.87 10.08 11.44
CA ILE A 54 -11.26 10.35 10.13
C ILE A 54 -11.74 9.35 9.08
N LEU A 55 -11.70 8.05 9.38
CA LEU A 55 -12.05 7.01 8.41
C LEU A 55 -13.53 7.09 7.99
N LYS A 56 -14.46 7.36 8.92
CA LYS A 56 -15.89 7.52 8.61
C LYS A 56 -16.21 8.78 7.80
N GLN A 57 -15.25 9.68 7.61
CA GLN A 57 -15.34 10.85 6.72
C GLN A 57 -14.74 10.59 5.33
N ALA A 58 -14.39 9.34 5.02
CA ALA A 58 -13.86 8.99 3.72
C ALA A 58 -14.80 9.46 2.59
N PRO A 59 -14.25 10.08 1.51
CA PRO A 59 -15.05 10.44 0.36
C PRO A 59 -15.74 9.22 -0.26
N GLU A 60 -16.96 9.38 -0.75
CA GLU A 60 -17.74 8.29 -1.38
C GLU A 60 -16.97 7.65 -2.55
N ASP A 61 -16.29 8.46 -3.37
CA ASP A 61 -15.52 7.99 -4.53
C ASP A 61 -14.14 7.40 -4.19
N SER A 62 -13.85 7.19 -2.90
CA SER A 62 -12.60 6.55 -2.46
C SER A 62 -12.72 5.03 -2.31
N ASP A 63 -13.94 4.49 -2.27
CA ASP A 63 -14.27 3.09 -1.94
C ASP A 63 -13.76 2.62 -0.57
N LEU A 64 -13.26 3.55 0.26
CA LEU A 64 -12.68 3.22 1.54
C LEU A 64 -13.80 2.78 2.50
N MET A 65 -15.00 3.34 2.38
CA MET A 65 -16.14 2.96 3.22
C MET A 65 -16.70 1.56 2.90
N ASP A 66 -16.40 1.00 1.72
CA ASP A 66 -16.80 -0.37 1.36
C ASP A 66 -16.15 -1.44 2.26
N PHE A 67 -15.09 -1.07 2.97
CA PHE A 67 -14.44 -1.92 3.96
C PHE A 67 -15.11 -1.91 5.34
N TYR A 68 -16.11 -1.03 5.56
CA TYR A 68 -16.81 -0.94 6.84
C TYR A 68 -18.01 -1.88 6.87
N ASP A 69 -17.88 -2.96 7.63
CA ASP A 69 -18.99 -3.86 7.96
C ASP A 69 -19.51 -3.51 9.36
N ALA A 70 -20.62 -2.76 9.40
CA ALA A 70 -21.26 -2.32 10.65
C ALA A 70 -21.86 -3.47 11.46
N GLU A 71 -22.16 -4.61 10.82
CA GLU A 71 -22.75 -5.78 11.47
C GLU A 71 -21.70 -6.69 12.13
N SER A 72 -20.42 -6.40 11.89
CA SER A 72 -19.33 -7.15 12.51
C SER A 72 -19.18 -6.85 14.00
N GLU A 73 -18.96 -7.89 14.81
CA GLU A 73 -18.64 -7.77 16.24
C GLU A 73 -17.43 -6.84 16.51
N HIS A 74 -16.53 -6.71 15.54
CA HIS A 74 -15.33 -5.89 15.62
C HIS A 74 -15.23 -4.88 14.47
N ALA A 75 -16.37 -4.30 14.08
CA ALA A 75 -16.49 -3.36 12.94
C ALA A 75 -15.34 -2.36 12.84
N ASP A 76 -15.08 -1.60 13.91
CA ASP A 76 -14.05 -0.55 13.89
C ASP A 76 -12.61 -1.11 13.76
N LYS A 77 -12.31 -2.25 14.42
CA LYS A 77 -11.00 -2.91 14.29
C LYS A 77 -10.78 -3.42 12.87
N TYR A 78 -11.77 -4.13 12.32
CA TYR A 78 -11.67 -4.67 10.98
C TYR A 78 -11.65 -3.58 9.92
N TYR A 79 -12.34 -2.48 10.15
CA TYR A 79 -12.26 -1.34 9.26
C TYR A 79 -10.88 -0.71 9.23
N PHE A 80 -10.28 -0.46 10.40
CA PHE A 80 -8.90 0.01 10.48
C PHE A 80 -7.91 -0.96 9.81
N MET A 81 -8.08 -2.27 10.02
CA MET A 81 -7.27 -3.30 9.36
C MET A 81 -7.42 -3.26 7.85
N ASN A 82 -8.63 -3.13 7.31
CA ASN A 82 -8.86 -3.11 5.88
C ASN A 82 -8.42 -1.79 5.23
N ALA A 83 -8.63 -0.66 5.91
CA ALA A 83 -8.12 0.63 5.46
C ALA A 83 -6.58 0.64 5.31
N SER A 84 -5.86 -0.21 6.05
CA SER A 84 -4.38 -0.25 6.02
C SER A 84 -3.76 -0.66 4.67
N PHE A 85 -4.53 -1.29 3.77
CA PHE A 85 -4.08 -1.64 2.41
C PHE A 85 -4.80 -0.82 1.32
N TRP A 86 -5.64 0.15 1.69
CA TRP A 86 -6.28 1.06 0.72
C TRP A 86 -5.29 1.76 -0.23
N PRO A 87 -4.06 2.14 0.19
CA PRO A 87 -3.05 2.65 -0.73
C PRO A 87 -2.71 1.70 -1.88
N ASP A 88 -2.90 0.39 -1.73
CA ASP A 88 -2.76 -0.60 -2.82
C ASP A 88 -4.00 -0.69 -3.71
N VAL A 89 -5.19 -0.42 -3.17
CA VAL A 89 -6.48 -0.42 -3.88
C VAL A 89 -6.58 0.73 -4.87
N VAL A 90 -6.06 1.91 -4.50
CA VAL A 90 -6.08 3.09 -5.39
C VAL A 90 -5.03 3.03 -6.50
N ARG A 91 -4.14 2.03 -6.50
CA ARG A 91 -3.13 1.82 -7.56
C ARG A 91 -3.70 1.05 -8.74
N ASP A 92 -4.91 0.51 -8.59
CA ASP A 92 -5.62 -0.18 -9.65
C ASP A 92 -5.94 0.81 -10.79
N ARG A 93 -5.43 0.50 -11.98
CA ARG A 93 -5.55 1.35 -13.17
C ARG A 93 -6.85 1.10 -13.92
N ASP A 94 -7.55 -0.01 -13.64
CA ASP A 94 -8.85 -0.29 -14.25
C ASP A 94 -9.92 0.68 -13.69
N GLU A 95 -9.68 1.21 -12.49
CA GLU A 95 -10.53 2.19 -11.82
C GLU A 95 -9.97 3.62 -11.96
N GLN A 96 -9.92 4.09 -13.21
CA GLN A 96 -9.22 5.30 -13.64
C GLN A 96 -9.58 6.55 -12.80
N ALA A 97 -10.85 6.75 -12.47
CA ALA A 97 -11.31 7.89 -11.68
C ALA A 97 -10.69 7.92 -10.27
N ARG A 98 -10.67 6.75 -9.59
CA ARG A 98 -10.06 6.59 -8.27
C ARG A 98 -8.54 6.71 -8.36
N TYR A 99 -7.93 6.08 -9.37
CA TYR A 99 -6.49 6.14 -9.63
C TYR A 99 -6.00 7.59 -9.76
N ASP A 100 -6.57 8.36 -10.69
CA ASP A 100 -6.13 9.73 -10.97
C ASP A 100 -6.32 10.66 -9.77
N LYS A 101 -7.40 10.45 -9.01
CA LYS A 101 -7.71 11.28 -7.85
C LYS A 101 -6.82 10.97 -6.65
N TYR A 102 -6.60 9.70 -6.33
CA TYR A 102 -6.02 9.29 -5.05
C TYR A 102 -4.59 8.76 -5.13
N HIS A 103 -4.18 8.15 -6.24
CA HIS A 103 -2.80 7.67 -6.40
C HIS A 103 -1.88 8.82 -6.85
N LYS A 104 -0.85 9.13 -6.06
CA LYS A 104 0.08 10.24 -6.29
C LYS A 104 1.56 9.84 -6.44
N GLY A 105 1.85 8.55 -6.55
CA GLY A 105 3.22 7.99 -6.68
C GLY A 105 3.49 6.88 -5.67
#